data_AF-A0A4W3H9W8-F1
#
_entry.id   AF-A0A4W3H9W8-F1
#
_cell.length_a   1.000
_cell.length_b   1.000
_cell.length_c   1.000
_cell.angle_alpha   90.00
_cell.angle_beta   90.00
_cell.angle_gamma   90.00
#
_symmetry.space_group_name_H-M   'P 1'
#
loop_
_entity.id
_entity.type
_entity.pdbx_description
1 polymer ?
#
loop_
_entity_poly.entity_id
_entity_poly.type
_entity_poly.pdbx_seq_one_letter_code
_entity_poly.pdbx_strand_id
1 'polypeptide(L)'
;MKTEVDPLKMMDLSFLSLEEQRAIQQVLKRDAELKALEERRIRKLKKSIFDPNKLKVLTGEWFNEAKSKRYGEFSSGIEIIKNSFNWKKKTSVDQETPVQIQKEAEALVNLSPRNLNLSAPLESTPPTSQDLKQKER
;
A
#
# COMPACT_ATOMS: atom_id res chain seq x y z
N MET A 1 -21.72 22.69 -16.27
CA MET A 1 -21.31 21.47 -15.55
C MET A 1 -20.68 21.91 -14.24
N LYS A 2 -21.37 21.78 -13.10
CA LYS A 2 -20.81 22.16 -11.81
C LYS A 2 -20.01 20.97 -11.29
N THR A 3 -18.69 21.06 -11.31
CA THR A 3 -17.86 20.18 -10.49
C THR A 3 -18.04 20.62 -9.06
N GLU A 4 -19.10 20.15 -8.40
CA GLU A 4 -19.13 20.14 -6.94
C GLU A 4 -18.05 19.16 -6.49
N VAL A 5 -16.84 19.68 -6.33
CA VAL A 5 -15.77 19.00 -5.64
C VAL A 5 -16.24 18.94 -4.20
N ASP A 6 -16.82 17.81 -3.81
CA ASP A 6 -17.27 17.56 -2.45
C ASP A 6 -16.10 17.90 -1.50
N PRO A 7 -16.21 18.95 -0.66
CA PRO A 7 -15.12 19.44 0.18
C PRO A 7 -14.61 18.35 1.14
N LEU A 8 -15.44 17.34 1.38
CA LEU A 8 -15.14 16.20 2.22
C LEU A 8 -14.24 15.15 1.52
N LYS A 9 -14.06 15.26 0.21
CA LYS A 9 -13.30 14.31 -0.60
C LYS A 9 -11.84 14.70 -0.78
N MET A 10 -11.46 15.91 -0.36
CA MET A 10 -10.14 16.50 -0.58
C MET A 10 -9.75 17.42 0.58
N MET A 11 -8.74 17.04 1.35
CA MET A 11 -8.14 17.84 2.42
C MET A 11 -6.95 18.62 1.84
N ASP A 12 -6.76 19.88 2.27
CA ASP A 12 -5.54 20.59 1.91
C ASP A 12 -4.35 20.00 2.67
N LEU A 13 -3.31 19.63 1.92
CA LEU A 13 -2.04 19.08 2.42
C LEU A 13 -0.85 19.90 1.89
N SER A 14 -1.06 21.17 1.54
CA SER A 14 -0.04 22.11 1.06
C SER A 14 1.03 22.42 2.10
N PHE A 15 0.67 22.39 3.38
CA PHE A 15 1.55 22.67 4.52
C PHE A 15 2.60 21.58 4.80
N LEU A 16 2.43 20.37 4.25
CA LEU A 16 3.35 19.27 4.49
C LEU A 16 4.66 19.49 3.74
N SER A 17 5.77 19.32 4.45
CA SER A 17 7.09 19.22 3.83
C SER A 17 7.21 17.96 2.97
N LEU A 18 8.23 17.94 2.11
CA LEU A 18 8.48 16.82 1.21
C LEU A 18 8.81 15.52 1.97
N GLU A 19 9.50 15.63 3.10
CA GLU A 19 9.83 14.49 3.95
C GLU A 19 8.58 13.90 4.62
N GLU A 20 7.72 14.74 5.21
CA GLU A 20 6.46 14.33 5.82
C GLU A 20 5.51 13.70 4.79
N GLN A 21 5.41 14.31 3.60
CA GLN A 21 4.61 13.76 2.51
C GLN A 21 5.10 12.36 2.12
N ARG A 22 6.42 12.14 2.01
CA ARG A 22 6.99 10.81 1.71
C ARG A 22 6.69 9.80 2.82
N ALA A 23 6.83 10.20 4.09
CA ALA A 23 6.53 9.34 5.22
C ALA A 23 5.06 8.87 5.19
N ILE A 24 4.12 9.79 4.97
CA ILE A 24 2.69 9.46 4.87
C ILE A 24 2.44 8.54 3.66
N GLN A 25 3.05 8.82 2.50
CA GLN A 25 2.91 7.98 1.31
C GLN A 25 3.38 6.54 1.54
N GLN A 26 4.46 6.33 2.30
CA GLN A 26 4.92 4.99 2.66
C GLN A 26 3.89 4.25 3.52
N VAL A 27 3.26 4.92 4.48
CA VAL A 27 2.17 4.33 5.28
C VAL A 27 0.99 3.93 4.39
N LEU A 28 0.58 4.82 3.48
CA LEU A 28 -0.52 4.54 2.54
C LEU A 28 -0.23 3.37 1.61
N LYS A 29 1.04 3.19 1.20
CA LYS A 29 1.48 2.05 0.40
C LYS A 29 1.36 0.74 1.17
N ARG A 30 1.89 0.69 2.40
CA ARG A 30 1.79 -0.50 3.26
C ARG A 30 0.33 -0.85 3.61
N ASP A 31 -0.52 0.16 3.85
CA ASP A 31 -1.97 -0.04 4.04
C ASP A 31 -2.62 -0.68 2.80
N ALA A 32 -2.26 -0.24 1.60
CA ALA A 32 -2.79 -0.81 0.36
C ALA A 32 -2.36 -2.28 0.18
N GLU A 33 -1.10 -2.60 0.48
CA GLU A 33 -0.58 -3.97 0.46
C GLU A 33 -1.30 -4.86 1.50
N LEU A 34 -1.49 -4.34 2.71
CA LEU A 34 -2.21 -5.04 3.78
C LEU A 34 -3.66 -5.31 3.39
N LYS A 35 -4.37 -4.34 2.82
CA LYS A 35 -5.75 -4.51 2.32
C LYS A 35 -5.84 -5.55 1.21
N ALA A 36 -4.88 -5.59 0.30
CA ALA A 36 -4.86 -6.59 -0.77
C ALA A 36 -4.66 -8.01 -0.23
N LEU A 37 -3.83 -8.19 0.80
CA LEU A 37 -3.67 -9.47 1.50
C LEU A 37 -4.96 -9.86 2.23
N GLU A 38 -5.59 -8.90 2.92
CA GLU A 38 -6.82 -9.12 3.64
C GLU A 38 -7.98 -9.49 2.69
N GLU A 39 -8.09 -8.84 1.54
CA GLU A 39 -9.08 -9.20 0.52
C GLU A 39 -8.89 -10.64 0.01
N ARG A 40 -7.65 -11.09 -0.16
CA ARG A 40 -7.37 -12.51 -0.50
C ARG A 40 -7.82 -13.44 0.61
N ARG A 41 -7.59 -13.07 1.88
CA ARG A 41 -8.04 -13.85 3.04
C ARG A 41 -9.57 -13.92 3.10
N ILE A 42 -10.25 -12.80 2.93
CA ILE A 42 -11.72 -12.72 2.89
C ILE A 42 -12.28 -13.59 1.76
N ARG A 43 -11.69 -13.53 0.55
CA ARG A 43 -12.12 -14.40 -0.56
C ARG A 43 -12.01 -15.88 -0.24
N LYS A 44 -10.98 -16.31 0.51
CA LYS A 44 -10.86 -17.70 0.98
C LYS A 44 -11.90 -18.02 2.05
N LEU A 45 -12.13 -17.12 3.01
CA LEU A 45 -13.14 -17.30 4.05
C LEU A 45 -14.55 -17.45 3.47
N LYS A 46 -14.93 -16.60 2.51
CA LYS A 46 -16.25 -16.65 1.85
C LYS A 46 -16.50 -17.98 1.12
N LYS A 47 -15.45 -18.73 0.77
CA LYS A 47 -15.55 -20.08 0.17
C LYS A 47 -15.57 -21.21 1.18
N SER A 48 -14.99 -20.99 2.36
CA SER A 48 -14.80 -22.03 3.38
C SER A 48 -15.86 -22.00 4.49
N ILE A 49 -16.48 -20.85 4.74
CA ILE A 49 -17.44 -20.66 5.83
C ILE A 49 -18.80 -20.35 5.24
N PHE A 50 -19.77 -21.21 5.53
CA PHE A 50 -21.15 -21.08 5.05
C PHE A 50 -22.07 -20.38 6.06
N ASP A 51 -21.71 -20.35 7.34
CA ASP A 51 -22.47 -19.61 8.35
C ASP A 51 -22.29 -18.09 8.16
N PRO A 52 -23.36 -17.36 7.79
CA PRO A 52 -23.29 -15.94 7.50
C PRO A 52 -22.93 -15.10 8.74
N ASN A 53 -23.36 -15.50 9.95
CA ASN A 53 -23.09 -14.74 11.16
C ASN A 53 -21.59 -14.81 11.52
N LYS A 54 -21.03 -16.03 11.49
CA LYS A 54 -19.60 -16.24 11.68
C LYS A 54 -18.76 -15.55 10.60
N LEU A 55 -19.22 -15.58 9.35
CA LEU A 55 -18.54 -14.93 8.24
C LEU A 55 -18.49 -13.41 8.42
N LYS A 56 -19.60 -12.76 8.82
CA LYS A 56 -19.64 -11.32 9.11
C LYS A 56 -18.65 -10.91 10.20
N VAL A 57 -18.55 -11.71 11.28
CA VAL A 57 -17.59 -11.46 12.36
C VAL A 57 -16.15 -11.54 11.84
N LEU A 58 -15.81 -12.62 11.11
CA LEU A 58 -14.45 -12.88 10.64
C LEU A 58 -13.99 -11.94 9.52
N THR A 59 -14.90 -11.44 8.70
CA THR A 59 -14.61 -10.48 7.62
C THR A 59 -14.57 -9.04 8.12
N GLY A 60 -15.05 -8.77 9.35
CA GLY A 60 -15.15 -7.43 9.90
C GLY A 60 -16.34 -6.62 9.35
N GLU A 61 -17.24 -7.23 8.57
CA GLU A 61 -18.43 -6.55 8.03
C GLU A 61 -19.30 -5.96 9.15
N TRP A 62 -19.39 -6.62 10.30
CA TRP A 62 -20.10 -6.10 11.48
C TRP A 62 -19.57 -4.73 11.94
N PHE A 63 -18.26 -4.50 11.84
CA PHE A 63 -17.64 -3.24 12.24
C PHE A 63 -17.92 -2.15 11.21
N ASN A 64 -17.91 -2.49 9.92
CA ASN A 64 -18.26 -1.55 8.86
C ASN A 64 -19.72 -1.10 8.97
N GLU A 65 -20.65 -2.03 9.26
CA GLU A 65 -22.06 -1.70 9.53
C GLU A 65 -22.18 -0.78 10.75
N ALA A 66 -21.48 -1.08 11.85
CA ALA A 66 -21.49 -0.25 13.05
C ALA A 66 -20.88 1.15 12.81
N LYS A 67 -19.82 1.22 12.00
CA LYS A 67 -19.16 2.47 11.61
C LYS A 67 -20.08 3.31 10.72
N SER A 68 -20.68 2.72 9.70
CA SER A 68 -21.60 3.40 8.78
C SER A 68 -22.83 3.94 9.50
N LYS A 69 -23.38 3.22 10.48
CA LYS A 69 -24.49 3.71 11.31
C LYS A 69 -24.16 4.98 12.10
N ARG A 70 -22.91 5.16 12.52
CA ARG A 70 -22.49 6.33 13.32
C ARG A 70 -22.04 7.51 12.46
N TYR A 71 -21.35 7.22 11.36
CA TYR A 71 -20.62 8.23 10.59
C TYR A 71 -21.09 8.33 9.13
N GLY A 72 -22.09 7.56 8.73
CA GLY A 72 -22.54 7.42 7.35
C GLY A 72 -21.54 6.67 6.45
N GLU A 73 -21.87 6.58 5.17
CA GLU A 73 -20.97 6.13 4.10
C GLU A 73 -19.97 7.25 3.75
N PHE A 74 -19.19 7.67 4.74
CA PHE A 74 -18.16 8.69 4.55
C PHE A 74 -16.90 8.08 3.92
N SER A 75 -16.27 8.83 3.00
CA SER A 75 -14.97 8.45 2.43
C SER A 75 -13.98 8.20 3.57
N SER A 76 -13.29 7.06 3.54
CA SER A 76 -12.34 6.75 4.62
C SER A 76 -11.28 7.84 4.70
N GLY A 77 -10.81 8.22 5.90
CA GLY A 77 -9.75 9.25 6.03
C GLY A 77 -8.51 8.94 5.18
N ILE A 78 -8.21 7.65 5.00
CA ILE A 78 -7.16 7.16 4.10
C ILE A 78 -7.42 7.55 2.64
N GLU A 79 -8.67 7.44 2.18
CA GLU A 79 -9.07 7.82 0.82
C GLU A 79 -9.04 9.33 0.62
N ILE A 80 -9.46 10.10 1.62
CA ILE A 80 -9.39 11.56 1.59
C ILE A 80 -7.93 12.01 1.40
N ILE A 81 -7.00 11.44 2.19
CA ILE A 81 -5.57 11.74 2.07
C ILE A 81 -5.02 11.30 0.70
N LYS A 82 -5.37 10.09 0.24
CA LYS A 82 -4.96 9.59 -1.09
C LYS A 82 -5.41 10.52 -2.23
N ASN A 83 -6.66 10.95 -2.18
CA ASN A 83 -7.24 11.86 -3.18
C ASN A 83 -6.52 13.22 -3.15
N SER A 84 -6.20 13.71 -1.95
CA SER A 84 -5.49 14.98 -1.74
C SER A 84 -4.09 14.98 -2.36
N PHE A 85 -3.32 13.88 -2.24
CA PHE A 85 -2.02 13.77 -2.92
C PHE A 85 -2.11 13.64 -4.44
N ASN A 86 -3.16 12.99 -4.95
CA ASN A 86 -3.33 12.76 -6.39
C ASN A 86 -3.75 14.02 -7.16
N TRP A 87 -4.35 15.00 -6.50
CA TRP A 87 -4.76 16.27 -7.11
C TRP A 87 -3.59 17.17 -7.50
N LYS A 88 -2.56 17.24 -6.64
CA LYS A 88 -1.33 18.03 -6.92
C LYS A 88 -0.63 17.61 -8.21
N LYS A 89 -0.87 16.38 -8.71
CA LYS A 89 -0.33 15.87 -9.98
C LYS A 89 -1.13 16.29 -11.22
N LYS A 90 -2.38 16.75 -11.05
CA LYS A 90 -3.28 17.14 -12.17
C LYS A 90 -3.23 18.63 -12.49
N THR A 91 -2.78 19.47 -11.54
CA THR A 91 -2.61 20.91 -11.73
C THR A 91 -1.28 21.31 -12.37
N SER A 92 -0.47 20.35 -12.86
CA SER A 92 0.79 20.59 -13.57
C SER A 92 0.66 20.40 -15.09
N VAL A 93 -0.55 20.45 -15.65
CA VAL A 93 -0.76 20.49 -17.11
C VAL A 93 -0.93 21.95 -17.52
N ASP A 94 0.18 22.68 -17.56
CA ASP A 94 0.33 23.80 -18.46
C ASP A 94 1.10 23.32 -19.70
N GLN A 95 0.70 23.82 -20.85
CA GLN A 95 1.08 23.28 -22.14
C GLN A 95 2.44 23.79 -22.59
N GLU A 96 3.37 22.88 -22.87
CA GLU A 96 4.48 23.16 -23.79
C GLU A 96 4.35 22.27 -25.03
N THR A 97 4.15 22.97 -26.14
CA THR A 97 4.02 22.47 -27.51
C THR A 97 5.27 21.71 -27.97
N PRO A 98 5.14 20.71 -28.85
CA PRO A 98 6.26 19.96 -29.40
C PRO A 98 6.95 20.75 -30.52
N VAL A 99 8.24 21.09 -30.35
CA VAL A 99 9.12 21.47 -31.47
C VAL A 99 10.30 20.52 -31.53
N GLN A 100 10.36 19.81 -32.65
CA GLN A 100 11.39 18.87 -33.03
C GLN A 100 12.69 19.62 -33.35
N ILE A 101 13.80 19.26 -32.72
CA ILE A 101 15.13 19.37 -33.33
C ILE A 101 15.85 18.06 -33.09
N GLN A 102 16.04 17.30 -34.16
CA GLN A 102 16.79 16.05 -34.17
C GLN A 102 18.25 16.31 -34.59
N LYS A 103 19.14 15.60 -33.88
CA LYS A 103 20.48 15.11 -34.29
C LYS A 103 21.63 16.11 -34.34
N GLU A 104 22.63 15.88 -33.47
CA GLU A 104 23.94 15.40 -33.94
C GLU A 104 24.79 14.76 -32.79
N ALA A 105 25.32 13.58 -33.09
CA ALA A 105 26.47 12.81 -32.54
C ALA A 105 26.76 12.84 -31.02
N GLU A 106 26.53 11.74 -30.28
CA GLU A 106 27.44 10.58 -30.15
C GLU A 106 28.86 10.91 -29.64
N ALA A 107 29.15 10.47 -28.41
CA ALA A 107 30.30 9.62 -28.03
C ALA A 107 30.94 10.00 -26.68
N LEU A 108 30.57 9.28 -25.62
CA LEU A 108 31.56 8.66 -24.72
C LEU A 108 30.94 7.47 -23.97
N VAL A 109 30.98 6.34 -24.68
CA VAL A 109 31.30 4.99 -24.21
C VAL A 109 31.19 4.70 -22.69
N ASN A 110 30.20 3.85 -22.38
CA ASN A 110 30.40 2.52 -21.79
C ASN A 110 30.74 2.42 -20.29
N LEU A 111 29.76 2.03 -19.47
CA LEU A 111 29.95 0.95 -18.47
C LEU A 111 28.62 0.19 -18.28
N SER A 112 28.61 -1.05 -18.77
CA SER A 112 27.53 -2.05 -18.64
C SER A 112 27.43 -2.61 -17.20
N PRO A 113 26.24 -3.01 -16.73
CA PRO A 113 26.03 -3.49 -15.36
C PRO A 113 26.49 -4.95 -15.25
N ARG A 114 27.50 -5.22 -14.41
CA ARG A 114 27.87 -6.59 -14.04
C ARG A 114 28.24 -6.71 -12.56
N ASN A 115 27.41 -7.48 -11.87
CA ASN A 115 27.77 -8.52 -10.92
C ASN A 115 28.68 -8.16 -9.74
N LEU A 116 28.05 -7.97 -8.57
CA LEU A 116 28.62 -8.46 -7.31
C LEU A 116 27.75 -9.62 -6.83
N ASN A 117 28.02 -10.80 -7.40
CA ASN A 117 27.66 -12.07 -6.78
C ASN A 117 28.96 -12.65 -6.21
N LEU A 118 29.10 -12.63 -4.89
CA LEU A 118 30.08 -13.46 -4.19
C LEU A 118 29.30 -14.53 -3.46
N SER A 119 29.29 -15.71 -4.06
CA SER A 119 28.76 -16.96 -3.57
C SER A 119 29.73 -17.63 -2.57
N ALA A 120 29.14 -18.08 -1.45
CA ALA A 120 29.38 -19.37 -0.77
C ALA A 120 30.68 -19.57 0.06
N PRO A 121 30.69 -20.48 1.07
CA PRO A 121 29.84 -21.67 1.22
C PRO A 121 29.16 -21.92 2.58
N LEU A 122 28.14 -22.78 2.47
CA LEU A 122 27.38 -23.48 3.52
C LEU A 122 28.24 -24.49 4.29
N GLU A 123 27.60 -25.01 5.36
CA GLU A 123 27.89 -26.25 6.13
C GLU A 123 28.54 -25.95 7.51
N SER A 124 27.97 -26.30 8.67
CA SER A 124 27.30 -27.56 9.01
C SER A 124 26.47 -27.46 10.31
N THR A 125 25.32 -28.14 10.25
CA THR A 125 24.56 -28.90 11.28
C THR A 125 24.03 -28.26 12.59
N PRO A 126 22.79 -28.63 12.99
CA PRO A 126 22.21 -28.31 14.29
C PRO A 126 22.45 -29.44 15.30
N PRO A 127 22.46 -29.18 16.62
CA PRO A 127 22.14 -30.21 17.59
C PRO A 127 20.64 -30.19 17.91
N THR A 128 19.96 -31.24 17.47
CA THR A 128 18.65 -31.68 17.96
C THR A 128 18.85 -32.77 19.01
N SER A 129 17.93 -32.79 19.97
CA SER A 129 17.46 -33.89 20.83
C SER A 129 17.85 -33.88 22.31
N GLN A 130 16.79 -33.76 23.11
CA GLN A 130 16.39 -34.67 24.21
C GLN A 130 17.35 -34.68 25.42
N ASP A 131 16.94 -34.59 26.66
CA ASP A 131 15.78 -35.15 27.35
C ASP A 131 15.81 -34.50 28.76
N LEU A 132 14.67 -34.45 29.46
CA LEU A 132 14.55 -34.64 30.92
C LEU A 132 13.11 -34.31 31.34
N LYS A 133 12.29 -35.34 31.18
CA LYS A 133 11.24 -35.77 32.10
C LYS A 133 11.14 -35.03 33.43
N GLN A 134 9.89 -34.69 33.73
CA GLN A 134 9.20 -34.91 35.00
C GLN A 134 9.85 -34.35 36.28
N LYS A 135 9.15 -33.38 36.89
CA LYS A 135 8.80 -33.55 38.30
C LYS A 135 7.43 -32.95 38.61
N GLU A 136 6.46 -33.84 38.60
CA GLU A 136 5.24 -33.77 39.37
C GLU A 136 5.61 -33.88 40.87
N ARG A 137 5.18 -32.91 41.66
CA ARG A 137 4.67 -33.02 43.05
C ARG A 137 4.33 -31.65 43.59
#